data_AF-A0A9D2DYV5-F1
#
_entry.id   AF-A0A9D2DYV5-F1
#
_cell.length_a   1.000
_cell.length_b   1.000
_cell.length_c   1.000
_cell.angle_alpha   90.00
_cell.angle_beta   90.00
_cell.angle_gamma   90.00
#
_symmetry.space_group_name_H-M   'P 1'
#
loop_
_entity.id
_entity.type
_entity.pdbx_description
1 polymer ?
#
loop_
_entity_poly.entity_id
_entity_poly.type
_entity_poly.pdbx_seq_one_letter_code
_entity_poly.pdbx_strand_id
1 'polypeptide(L)'
;MNTDTSEIKKLCKQGQISLKRDVNTDATFFLKDDVEMLKRIKALHEKGKEIASKKNIQTTTRPSTALSSPIKKLSQTLKDEAYAQAKAQVQSQNNASSAALQKEIKNLVQNLISSQDNVVKKITKVIDEKLDGMDEIVVELIRCKTENEKLRQKVDDLTKENYRIKATASTYRPIAFGLYVKDRDERLF
;
A
#
# COMPACT_ATOMS: atom_id res chain seq x y z
N MET A 1 -19.52 -4.60 11.39
CA MET A 1 -18.75 -3.73 12.32
C MET A 1 -19.76 -2.78 12.91
N ASN A 2 -20.05 -2.90 14.21
CA ASN A 2 -20.96 -1.99 14.92
C ASN A 2 -20.09 -0.90 15.57
N THR A 3 -19.89 0.22 14.90
CA THR A 3 -18.88 1.22 15.27
C THR A 3 -19.35 2.59 14.82
N ASP A 4 -19.23 3.59 15.70
CA ASP A 4 -19.74 4.93 15.44
C ASP A 4 -18.99 5.64 14.32
N THR A 5 -19.68 6.55 13.62
CA THR A 5 -19.12 7.34 12.51
C THR A 5 -17.85 8.13 12.90
N SER A 6 -17.74 8.55 14.17
CA SER A 6 -16.56 9.24 14.71
C SER A 6 -15.36 8.30 14.90
N GLU A 7 -15.62 7.06 15.34
CA GLU A 7 -14.58 6.05 15.53
C GLU A 7 -14.08 5.52 14.19
N ILE A 8 -14.97 5.33 13.21
CA ILE A 8 -14.61 4.99 11.82
C ILE A 8 -13.65 6.03 11.23
N LYS A 9 -13.94 7.34 11.41
CA LYS A 9 -13.04 8.42 10.93
C LYS A 9 -11.64 8.34 11.56
N LYS A 10 -11.53 7.99 12.85
CA LYS A 10 -10.24 7.83 13.53
C LYS A 10 -9.46 6.63 12.97
N LEU A 11 -10.14 5.49 12.78
CA LEU A 11 -9.54 4.29 12.21
C LEU A 11 -9.10 4.52 10.76
N CYS A 12 -9.88 5.25 9.95
CA CYS A 12 -9.46 5.63 8.59
C CYS A 12 -8.20 6.49 8.59
N LYS A 13 -8.10 7.46 9.52
CA LYS A 13 -6.91 8.31 9.67
C LYS A 13 -5.68 7.51 10.13
N GLN A 14 -5.87 6.57 11.05
CA GLN A 14 -4.80 5.68 11.53
C GLN A 14 -4.34 4.68 10.48
N GLY A 15 -5.26 4.18 9.65
CA GLY A 15 -5.00 3.22 8.58
C GLY A 15 -4.63 3.81 7.23
N GLN A 16 -4.61 5.14 7.10
CA GLN A 16 -4.48 5.85 5.81
C GLN A 16 -5.49 5.35 4.75
N ILE A 17 -6.71 4.99 5.19
CA ILE A 17 -7.76 4.49 4.30
C ILE A 17 -8.50 5.68 3.70
N SER A 18 -8.53 5.74 2.37
CA SER A 18 -9.20 6.81 1.65
C SER A 18 -10.71 6.61 1.66
N LEU A 19 -11.44 7.64 2.09
CA LEU A 19 -12.89 7.67 2.04
C LEU A 19 -13.33 7.79 0.58
N LYS A 20 -14.01 6.77 0.07
CA LYS A 20 -14.60 6.82 -1.28
C LYS A 20 -16.04 7.31 -1.16
N ARG A 21 -16.40 8.27 -2.01
CA ARG A 21 -17.77 8.75 -2.16
C ARG A 21 -18.31 8.33 -3.50
N ASP A 22 -19.55 7.88 -3.51
CA ASP A 22 -20.27 7.63 -4.74
C ASP A 22 -20.76 8.96 -5.31
N VAL A 23 -20.53 9.17 -6.60
CA VAL A 23 -20.86 10.40 -7.31
C VAL A 23 -22.38 10.58 -7.42
N ASN A 24 -23.14 9.49 -7.41
CA ASN A 24 -24.58 9.53 -7.65
C ASN A 24 -25.41 9.63 -6.36
N THR A 25 -24.90 9.09 -5.25
CA THR A 25 -25.66 8.95 -3.99
C THR A 25 -25.10 9.82 -2.86
N ASP A 26 -23.96 10.50 -3.08
CA ASP A 26 -23.14 11.20 -2.07
C ASP A 26 -22.85 10.36 -0.81
N ALA A 27 -23.07 9.06 -0.91
CA ALA A 27 -22.85 8.11 0.16
C ALA A 27 -21.36 7.78 0.23
N THR A 28 -20.83 7.76 1.45
CA THR A 28 -19.49 7.24 1.69
C THR A 28 -19.56 5.73 1.74
N PHE A 29 -18.76 5.06 0.91
CA PHE A 29 -18.69 3.61 0.87
C PHE A 29 -17.25 3.13 1.08
N PHE A 30 -17.13 1.86 1.46
CA PHE A 30 -15.86 1.19 1.70
C PHE A 30 -15.82 -0.07 0.85
N LEU A 31 -14.67 -0.41 0.28
CA LEU A 31 -14.49 -1.72 -0.33
C LEU A 31 -14.38 -2.78 0.77
N LYS A 32 -14.60 -4.04 0.39
CA LYS A 32 -14.47 -5.17 1.31
C LYS A 32 -13.10 -5.19 2.01
N ASP A 33 -12.04 -4.90 1.26
CA ASP A 33 -10.67 -4.85 1.76
C ASP A 33 -10.47 -3.69 2.75
N ASP A 34 -11.05 -2.52 2.48
CA ASP A 34 -11.03 -1.36 3.39
C ASP A 34 -11.70 -1.71 4.73
N VAL A 35 -12.85 -2.40 4.67
CA VAL A 35 -13.57 -2.86 5.85
C VAL A 35 -12.73 -3.86 6.64
N GLU A 36 -12.06 -4.83 5.99
CA GLU A 36 -11.18 -5.77 6.66
C GLU A 36 -9.96 -5.11 7.33
N MET A 37 -9.37 -4.12 6.67
CA MET A 37 -8.27 -3.33 7.22
C MET A 37 -8.72 -2.57 8.48
N LEU A 38 -9.90 -1.93 8.43
CA LEU A 38 -10.50 -1.27 9.60
C LEU A 38 -10.71 -2.24 10.76
N LYS A 39 -11.12 -3.50 10.49
CA LYS A 39 -11.25 -4.52 11.55
C LYS A 39 -9.90 -4.82 12.21
N ARG A 40 -8.84 -4.97 11.42
CA ARG A 40 -7.49 -5.26 11.93
C ARG A 40 -6.95 -4.10 12.77
N ILE A 41 -7.11 -2.86 12.31
CA ILE A 41 -6.67 -1.67 13.04
C ILE A 41 -7.40 -1.56 14.37
N LYS A 42 -8.72 -1.80 14.38
CA LYS A 42 -9.51 -1.81 15.61
C LYS A 42 -9.01 -2.85 16.61
N ALA A 43 -8.77 -4.08 16.15
CA ALA A 43 -8.24 -5.16 16.99
C ALA A 43 -6.84 -4.84 17.55
N LEU A 44 -5.97 -4.21 16.76
CA LEU A 44 -4.65 -3.76 17.21
C LEU A 44 -4.73 -2.67 18.27
N HIS A 45 -5.64 -1.70 18.09
CA HIS A 45 -5.84 -0.61 19.03
C HIS A 45 -6.39 -1.11 20.38
N GLU A 46 -7.34 -2.04 20.35
CA GLU A 46 -7.89 -2.69 21.55
C GLU A 46 -6.81 -3.49 22.29
N LYS A 47 -6.04 -4.30 21.55
CA LYS A 47 -4.92 -5.07 22.12
C LYS A 47 -3.82 -4.17 22.70
N GLY A 48 -3.53 -3.03 22.08
CA GLY A 48 -2.58 -2.03 22.60
C GLY A 48 -3.04 -1.41 23.92
N LYS A 49 -4.36 -1.18 24.07
CA LYS A 49 -4.96 -0.63 25.30
C LYS A 49 -4.87 -1.62 26.47
N GLU A 50 -5.01 -2.91 26.21
CA GLU A 50 -4.85 -3.98 27.23
C GLU A 50 -3.39 -4.17 27.68
N ILE A 51 -2.43 -3.92 26.80
CA ILE A 51 -1.00 -4.02 27.13
C ILE A 51 -0.56 -2.83 27.99
N ALA A 52 -1.08 -1.63 27.72
CA ALA A 52 -0.77 -0.43 28.50
C ALA A 52 -1.33 -0.49 29.93
N SER A 53 -2.47 -1.16 30.16
CA SER A 53 -3.07 -1.31 31.49
C SER A 53 -2.37 -2.35 32.38
N LYS A 54 -1.46 -3.18 31.84
CA LYS A 54 -0.73 -4.23 32.58
C LYS A 54 0.70 -3.87 32.98
N LYS A 55 1.19 -2.64 32.70
CA LYS A 55 2.56 -2.22 33.04
C LYS A 55 2.58 -1.24 34.22
N ASN A 56 2.31 -1.75 35.41
CA ASN A 56 2.67 -1.09 36.68
C ASN A 56 3.30 -2.10 37.64
N ILE A 57 4.61 -2.36 37.48
CA ILE A 57 5.45 -2.99 38.49
C ILE A 57 6.81 -2.27 38.52
N GLN A 58 6.94 -1.43 39.55
CA GLN A 58 8.09 -1.18 40.43
C GLN A 58 9.53 -1.37 39.90
N THR A 59 10.31 -0.29 39.94
CA THR A 59 11.72 -0.35 40.34
C THR A 59 11.96 0.62 41.49
N THR A 60 12.40 0.05 42.61
CA THR A 60 12.63 0.67 43.91
C THR A 60 14.11 1.07 44.08
N THR A 61 14.33 1.99 45.02
CA THR A 61 15.54 2.20 45.87
C THR A 61 16.82 2.85 45.30
N ARG A 62 16.97 4.16 45.62
CA ARG A 62 18.18 4.89 46.09
C ARG A 62 18.57 4.39 47.53
N PRO A 63 19.65 4.79 48.28
CA PRO A 63 20.51 6.00 48.17
C PRO A 63 22.02 5.95 48.62
N SER A 64 22.71 7.09 48.44
CA SER A 64 23.85 7.68 49.23
C SER A 64 25.22 6.95 49.28
N THR A 65 26.40 7.60 49.32
CA THR A 65 26.85 8.71 50.20
C THR A 65 28.20 9.29 49.73
N ALA A 66 28.48 10.55 50.09
CA ALA A 66 29.69 11.32 49.79
C ALA A 66 30.81 11.19 50.85
N LEU A 67 31.99 11.78 50.52
CA LEU A 67 33.06 12.37 51.37
C LEU A 67 34.42 11.66 51.52
N SER A 68 35.47 12.42 51.13
CA SER A 68 36.68 12.77 51.92
C SER A 68 38.06 12.39 51.34
N SER A 69 38.91 13.42 51.25
CA SER A 69 40.34 13.49 50.87
C SER A 69 41.26 13.33 52.11
N PRO A 70 42.57 13.69 52.14
CA PRO A 70 43.75 13.30 51.32
C PRO A 70 45.03 12.89 52.15
N ILE A 71 46.09 12.44 51.44
CA ILE A 71 47.55 12.44 51.77
C ILE A 71 48.18 11.29 52.61
N LYS A 72 49.10 10.52 51.98
CA LYS A 72 50.54 10.28 52.33
C LYS A 72 51.00 8.91 51.77
N LYS A 73 51.73 8.89 50.65
CA LYS A 73 53.20 8.74 50.54
C LYS A 73 53.79 7.58 51.37
N LEU A 74 54.37 6.59 50.66
CA LEU A 74 55.62 5.85 50.97
C LEU A 74 55.59 4.32 50.72
N SER A 75 55.28 3.88 49.49
CA SER A 75 55.69 2.54 49.04
C SER A 75 55.93 2.56 47.54
N GLN A 76 57.05 3.17 47.20
CA GLN A 76 57.54 3.42 45.85
C GLN A 76 58.90 2.73 45.69
N THR A 77 58.86 1.41 45.74
CA THR A 77 59.85 0.44 45.24
C THR A 77 59.16 -0.91 45.39
N LEU A 78 59.04 -1.69 44.30
CA LEU A 78 58.25 -2.94 44.09
C LEU A 78 56.97 -2.84 43.22
N LYS A 79 56.72 -1.73 42.50
CA LYS A 79 55.53 -1.61 41.61
C LYS A 79 55.81 -1.71 40.09
N ASP A 80 57.02 -2.09 39.68
CA ASP A 80 57.38 -2.05 38.25
C ASP A 80 57.37 -3.40 37.52
N GLU A 81 57.24 -4.54 38.21
CA GLU A 81 57.10 -5.86 37.53
C GLU A 81 55.69 -6.49 37.64
N ALA A 82 54.84 -6.00 38.54
CA ALA A 82 53.45 -6.47 38.65
C ALA A 82 52.45 -5.71 37.76
N TYR A 83 52.82 -4.51 37.26
CA TYR A 83 51.93 -3.64 36.49
C TYR A 83 51.94 -3.93 34.98
N ALA A 84 53.01 -4.55 34.45
CA ALA A 84 53.08 -4.96 33.04
C ALA A 84 52.24 -6.21 32.75
N GLN A 85 52.19 -7.17 33.69
CA GLN A 85 51.45 -8.43 33.53
C GLN A 85 49.94 -8.27 33.74
N ALA A 86 49.52 -7.38 34.66
CA ALA A 86 48.11 -7.04 34.85
C ALA A 86 47.52 -6.25 33.66
N LYS A 87 48.32 -5.43 32.97
CA LYS A 87 47.85 -4.66 31.79
C LYS A 87 47.72 -5.53 30.54
N ALA A 88 48.60 -6.53 30.37
CA ALA A 88 48.52 -7.51 29.27
C ALA A 88 47.34 -8.49 29.42
N GLN A 89 47.01 -8.93 30.64
CA GLN A 89 45.87 -9.83 30.88
C GLN A 89 44.52 -9.13 30.78
N VAL A 90 44.40 -7.87 31.26
CA VAL A 90 43.16 -7.09 31.15
C VAL A 90 42.93 -6.57 29.72
N GLN A 91 43.98 -6.38 28.92
CA GLN A 91 43.83 -6.04 27.48
C GLN A 91 43.50 -7.25 26.60
N SER A 92 43.94 -8.47 26.96
CA SER A 92 43.59 -9.69 26.20
C SER A 92 42.15 -10.16 26.42
N GLN A 93 41.55 -9.92 27.59
CA GLN A 93 40.17 -10.35 27.89
C GLN A 93 39.10 -9.38 27.38
N ASN A 94 39.38 -8.07 27.33
CA ASN A 94 38.45 -7.07 26.80
C ASN A 94 38.37 -7.10 25.25
N ASN A 95 39.47 -7.43 24.58
CA ASN A 95 39.50 -7.52 23.11
C ASN A 95 38.86 -8.82 22.58
N ALA A 96 39.00 -9.95 23.28
CA ALA A 96 38.37 -11.22 22.89
C ALA A 96 36.84 -11.18 23.02
N SER A 97 36.32 -10.53 24.07
CA SER A 97 34.88 -10.31 24.28
C SER A 97 34.28 -9.35 23.24
N SER A 98 35.04 -8.33 22.83
CA SER A 98 34.67 -7.41 21.73
C SER A 98 34.65 -8.12 20.37
N ALA A 99 35.61 -9.00 20.09
CA ALA A 99 35.69 -9.72 18.82
C ALA A 99 34.56 -10.75 18.63
N ALA A 100 34.16 -11.45 19.70
CA ALA A 100 33.01 -12.36 19.68
C ALA A 100 31.70 -11.62 19.41
N LEU A 101 31.47 -10.50 20.11
CA LEU A 101 30.31 -9.63 19.88
C LEU A 101 30.30 -9.04 18.46
N GLN A 102 31.44 -8.61 17.94
CA GLN A 102 31.53 -8.12 16.55
C GLN A 102 31.21 -9.21 15.53
N LYS A 103 31.56 -10.48 15.81
CA LYS A 103 31.24 -11.61 14.94
C LYS A 103 29.73 -11.90 14.95
N GLU A 104 29.09 -11.88 16.11
CA GLU A 104 27.63 -12.03 16.24
C GLU A 104 26.89 -10.88 15.55
N ILE A 105 27.33 -9.64 15.75
CA ILE A 105 26.77 -8.45 15.08
C ILE A 105 26.91 -8.57 13.56
N LYS A 106 28.10 -8.93 13.05
CA LYS A 106 28.31 -9.15 11.61
C LYS A 106 27.39 -10.23 11.05
N ASN A 107 27.20 -11.32 11.78
CA ASN A 107 26.34 -12.42 11.35
C ASN A 107 24.86 -11.99 11.32
N LEU A 108 24.41 -11.24 12.34
CA LEU A 108 23.06 -10.68 12.39
C LEU A 108 22.82 -9.69 11.23
N VAL A 109 23.78 -8.80 10.98
CA VAL A 109 23.74 -7.84 9.86
C VAL A 109 23.69 -8.58 8.52
N GLN A 110 24.48 -9.64 8.34
CA GLN A 110 24.46 -10.43 7.11
C GLN A 110 23.12 -11.15 6.90
N ASN A 111 22.51 -11.66 7.97
CA ASN A 111 21.18 -12.26 7.93
C ASN A 111 20.10 -11.22 7.60
N LEU A 112 20.24 -9.99 8.10
CA LEU A 112 19.36 -8.87 7.77
C LEU A 112 19.49 -8.45 6.31
N ILE A 113 20.72 -8.28 5.81
CA ILE A 113 20.98 -7.91 4.41
C ILE A 113 20.42 -8.98 3.47
N SER A 114 20.69 -10.27 3.75
CA SER A 114 20.16 -11.36 2.93
C SER A 114 18.63 -11.44 2.99
N SER A 115 18.01 -11.21 4.16
CA SER A 115 16.56 -11.10 4.28
C SER A 115 16.01 -9.93 3.45
N GLN A 116 16.65 -8.75 3.54
CA GLN A 116 16.31 -7.56 2.78
C GLN A 116 16.38 -7.82 1.27
N ASP A 117 17.45 -8.43 0.77
CA ASP A 117 17.61 -8.75 -0.66
C ASP A 117 16.52 -9.69 -1.16
N ASN A 118 16.13 -10.67 -0.34
CA ASN A 118 15.04 -11.57 -0.67
C ASN A 118 13.69 -10.86 -0.73
N VAL A 119 13.44 -9.92 0.19
CA VAL A 119 12.23 -9.10 0.19
C VAL A 119 12.20 -8.19 -1.03
N VAL A 120 13.29 -7.47 -1.31
CA VAL A 120 13.41 -6.57 -2.47
C VAL A 120 13.20 -7.34 -3.76
N LYS A 121 13.86 -8.50 -3.94
CA LYS A 121 13.67 -9.35 -5.12
C LYS A 121 12.22 -9.79 -5.32
N LYS A 122 11.53 -10.19 -4.25
CA LYS A 122 10.12 -10.58 -4.33
C LYS A 122 9.22 -9.40 -4.68
N ILE A 123 9.48 -8.23 -4.10
CA ILE A 123 8.73 -7.01 -4.41
C ILE A 123 8.92 -6.62 -5.87
N THR A 124 10.17 -6.56 -6.35
CA THR A 124 10.49 -6.26 -7.75
C THR A 124 9.78 -7.24 -8.68
N LYS A 125 9.87 -8.55 -8.41
CA LYS A 125 9.20 -9.56 -9.22
C LYS A 125 7.67 -9.36 -9.29
N VAL A 126 7.02 -9.11 -8.15
CA VAL A 126 5.56 -8.90 -8.11
C VAL A 126 5.17 -7.60 -8.84
N ILE A 127 6.00 -6.56 -8.77
CA ILE A 127 5.77 -5.32 -9.51
C ILE A 127 5.90 -5.58 -11.01
N ASP A 128 6.94 -6.27 -11.45
CA ASP A 128 7.16 -6.60 -12.86
C ASP A 128 5.98 -7.41 -13.43
N GLU A 129 5.54 -8.46 -12.73
CA GLU A 129 4.37 -9.28 -13.13
C GLU A 129 3.07 -8.45 -13.18
N LYS A 130 2.88 -7.50 -12.26
CA LYS A 130 1.69 -6.64 -12.23
C LYS A 130 1.72 -5.56 -13.31
N LEU A 131 2.89 -5.01 -13.63
CA LEU A 131 3.05 -4.02 -14.70
C LEU A 131 2.81 -4.68 -16.06
N ASP A 132 3.35 -5.87 -16.28
CA ASP A 132 3.13 -6.64 -17.50
C ASP A 132 1.64 -6.99 -17.68
N GLY A 133 0.98 -7.45 -16.61
CA GLY A 133 -0.46 -7.70 -16.64
C GLY A 133 -1.31 -6.44 -16.86
N MET A 134 -0.81 -5.26 -16.48
CA MET A 134 -1.50 -3.99 -16.72
C MET A 134 -1.42 -3.58 -18.19
N ASP A 135 -0.27 -3.80 -18.84
CA ASP A 135 -0.07 -3.46 -20.26
C ASP A 135 -1.02 -4.28 -21.15
N GLU A 136 -1.19 -5.57 -20.87
CA GLU A 136 -2.15 -6.43 -21.59
C GLU A 136 -3.60 -5.90 -21.49
N ILE A 137 -4.01 -5.49 -20.29
CA ILE A 137 -5.35 -4.92 -20.07
C ILE A 137 -5.51 -3.60 -20.84
N VAL A 138 -4.48 -2.75 -20.86
CA VAL A 138 -4.52 -1.47 -21.60
C VAL A 138 -4.65 -1.72 -23.10
N VAL A 139 -3.95 -2.71 -23.65
CA VAL A 139 -4.05 -3.09 -25.06
C VAL A 139 -5.47 -3.55 -25.41
N GLU A 140 -6.05 -4.47 -24.63
CA GLU A 140 -7.42 -4.96 -24.89
C GLU A 140 -8.46 -3.84 -24.69
N LEU A 141 -8.24 -2.93 -23.74
CA LEU A 141 -9.08 -1.75 -23.56
C LEU A 141 -9.04 -0.82 -24.77
N ILE A 142 -7.85 -0.55 -25.33
CA ILE A 142 -7.71 0.26 -26.55
C ILE A 142 -8.47 -0.42 -27.69
N ARG A 143 -8.28 -1.73 -27.87
CA ARG A 143 -8.98 -2.52 -28.89
C ARG A 143 -10.49 -2.40 -28.75
N CYS A 144 -11.01 -2.62 -27.54
CA CYS A 144 -12.43 -2.51 -27.24
C CYS A 144 -12.95 -1.08 -27.47
N LYS A 145 -12.18 -0.06 -27.10
CA LYS A 145 -12.58 1.35 -27.28
C LYS A 145 -12.64 1.73 -28.75
N THR A 146 -11.66 1.31 -29.55
CA THR A 146 -11.66 1.51 -31.00
C THR A 146 -12.81 0.76 -31.67
N GLU A 147 -13.07 -0.48 -31.27
CA GLU A 147 -14.21 -1.24 -31.80
C GLU A 147 -15.55 -0.63 -31.40
N ASN A 148 -15.70 -0.16 -30.16
CA ASN A 148 -16.91 0.52 -29.71
C ASN A 148 -17.20 1.77 -30.54
N GLU A 149 -16.17 2.57 -30.83
CA GLU A 149 -16.31 3.77 -31.67
C GLU A 149 -16.75 3.41 -33.08
N LYS A 150 -16.16 2.36 -33.67
CA LYS A 150 -16.55 1.85 -34.99
C LYS A 150 -18.00 1.37 -35.02
N LEU A 151 -18.46 0.70 -33.95
CA LEU A 151 -19.84 0.26 -33.83
C LEU A 151 -20.80 1.44 -33.71
N ARG A 152 -20.46 2.48 -32.93
CA ARG A 152 -21.22 3.73 -32.84
C ARG A 152 -21.39 4.37 -34.21
N GLN A 153 -20.30 4.52 -34.96
CA GLN A 153 -20.34 5.06 -36.32
C GLN A 153 -21.25 4.24 -37.23
N LYS A 154 -21.18 2.90 -37.15
CA LYS A 154 -22.05 2.02 -37.94
C LYS A 154 -23.53 2.16 -37.59
N VAL A 155 -23.85 2.34 -36.31
CA VAL A 155 -25.22 2.62 -35.86
C VAL A 155 -25.73 3.93 -36.45
N ASP A 156 -24.91 4.98 -36.42
CA ASP A 156 -25.28 6.29 -36.98
C ASP A 156 -25.52 6.22 -38.50
N ASP A 157 -24.64 5.53 -39.22
CA ASP A 157 -24.76 5.37 -40.68
C ASP A 157 -26.00 4.56 -41.06
N LEU A 158 -26.25 3.44 -40.38
CA LEU A 158 -27.46 2.65 -40.58
C LEU A 158 -28.72 3.43 -40.20
N THR A 159 -28.66 4.26 -39.17
CA THR A 159 -29.78 5.11 -38.76
C THR A 159 -30.11 6.13 -39.87
N LYS A 160 -29.10 6.81 -40.41
CA LYS A 160 -29.27 7.73 -41.55
C LYS A 160 -29.84 7.02 -42.78
N GLU A 161 -29.31 5.84 -43.11
CA GLU A 161 -29.81 5.05 -44.24
C GLU A 161 -31.26 4.60 -44.02
N ASN A 162 -31.61 4.16 -42.81
CA ASN A 162 -32.97 3.77 -42.47
C ASN A 162 -33.94 4.95 -42.64
N TYR A 163 -33.57 6.15 -42.18
CA TYR A 163 -34.36 7.36 -42.43
C TYR A 163 -34.47 7.69 -43.92
N ARG A 164 -33.38 7.57 -44.69
CA ARG A 164 -33.40 7.79 -46.14
C ARG A 164 -34.35 6.83 -46.84
N ILE A 165 -34.24 5.54 -46.54
CA ILE A 165 -35.10 4.49 -47.11
C ILE A 165 -36.55 4.76 -46.72
N LYS A 166 -36.83 5.04 -45.45
CA LYS A 166 -38.16 5.37 -44.98
C LYS A 166 -38.75 6.59 -45.70
N ALA A 167 -37.96 7.64 -45.89
CA ALA A 167 -38.37 8.81 -46.64
C ALA A 167 -38.70 8.44 -48.10
N THR A 168 -37.86 7.64 -48.76
CA THR A 168 -38.16 7.17 -50.12
C THR A 168 -39.38 6.27 -50.18
N ALA A 169 -39.58 5.38 -49.21
CA ALA A 169 -40.75 4.50 -49.13
C ALA A 169 -42.05 5.29 -48.94
N SER A 170 -42.02 6.37 -48.14
CA SER A 170 -43.14 7.28 -47.97
C SER A 170 -43.56 8.02 -49.25
N THR A 171 -42.70 8.07 -50.28
CA THR A 171 -43.08 8.63 -51.58
C THR A 171 -43.86 7.65 -52.46
N TYR A 172 -44.02 6.39 -52.04
CA TYR A 172 -44.80 5.41 -52.78
C TYR A 172 -46.18 5.27 -52.15
N ARG A 173 -47.21 5.43 -52.98
CA ARG A 173 -48.61 5.20 -52.59
C ARG A 173 -49.14 3.93 -53.25
N PRO A 174 -49.97 3.15 -52.53
CA PRO A 174 -50.58 1.95 -53.10
C PRO A 174 -51.62 2.30 -54.16
N ILE A 175 -51.70 1.46 -55.17
CA ILE A 175 -52.75 1.38 -56.20
C ILE A 175 -53.39 -0.03 -56.08
N ALA A 176 -54.55 -0.22 -56.71
CA ALA A 176 -55.23 -1.51 -56.77
C ALA A 176 -54.31 -2.67 -57.17
N PHE A 177 -54.63 -3.87 -56.68
CA PHE A 177 -53.90 -5.12 -56.92
C PHE A 177 -52.46 -5.16 -56.39
N GLY A 178 -52.13 -4.36 -55.37
CA GLY A 178 -50.82 -4.41 -54.71
C GLY A 178 -49.69 -3.73 -55.49
N LEU A 179 -50.03 -2.96 -56.53
CA LEU A 179 -49.08 -2.11 -57.25
C LEU A 179 -48.85 -0.82 -56.45
N TYR A 180 -47.66 -0.24 -56.57
CA TYR A 180 -47.33 1.04 -55.93
C TYR A 180 -46.83 2.00 -57.00
N VAL A 181 -47.17 3.29 -56.89
CA VAL A 181 -46.61 4.35 -57.74
C VAL A 181 -45.83 5.33 -56.89
N LYS A 182 -44.70 5.79 -57.40
CA LYS A 182 -43.93 6.88 -56.81
C LYS A 182 -44.65 8.20 -57.09
N ASP A 183 -44.92 8.99 -56.06
CA ASP A 183 -45.40 10.35 -56.21
C ASP A 183 -44.30 11.16 -56.93
N ARG A 184 -44.66 11.72 -58.09
CA ARG A 184 -43.78 12.66 -58.80
C ARG A 184 -43.88 13.99 -58.07
N ASP A 185 -42.75 14.57 -57.69
CA ASP A 185 -42.71 15.93 -57.13
C ASP A 185 -43.47 16.88 -58.07
N GLU A 186 -44.62 17.39 -57.62
CA GLU A 186 -45.35 18.51 -58.26
C GLU A 186 -44.62 19.85 -58.00
N ARG A 187 -43.30 19.88 -58.29
CA ARG A 187 -42.50 21.12 -58.36
C ARG A 187 -42.00 21.39 -59.77
N LEU A 188 -42.83 21.09 -60.75
CA LEU A 188 -42.72 21.60 -62.11
C LEU A 188 -44.10 22.12 -62.45
N PHE A 189 -44.42 23.34 -62.02
CA PHE A 189 -45.18 24.40 -62.70
C PHE A 189 -45.23 25.63 -61.80
#